data_AF-A0A2E4D2N0-F1
#
_entry.id   AF-A0A2E4D2N0-F1
#
_cell.length_a   1.000
_cell.length_b   1.000
_cell.length_c   1.000
_cell.angle_alpha   90.00
_cell.angle_beta   90.00
_cell.angle_gamma   90.00
#
_symmetry.space_group_name_H-M   'P 1'
#
loop_
_entity.id
_entity.type
_entity.pdbx_description
1 polymer ?
#
loop_
_entity_poly.entity_id
_entity_poly.type
_entity_poly.pdbx_seq_one_letter_code
_entity_poly.pdbx_strand_id
1 'polypeptide(L)'
;LVLTTPFGFKLGPFDYTISLGFGSYSGEHEGAAFDPGFFGVGGNLTLADFVFAEGHVGSVGEGTGIRGFAGVTLERLMKNSLNLPFNLLVGSEIFYSSDMAGAGNSSGWAAFGLRLDYGF
;
A
#
# COMPACT_ATOMS: atom_id res chain seq x y z
N LEU A 1 -1.91 -4.21 6.04
CA LEU A 1 -0.80 -3.82 6.92
C LEU A 1 0.49 -3.78 6.11
N VAL A 2 1.31 -2.76 6.33
CA VAL A 2 2.60 -2.60 5.68
C VAL A 2 3.64 -2.46 6.78
N LEU A 3 4.68 -3.30 6.74
CA LEU A 3 5.79 -3.29 7.67
C LEU A 3 7.01 -2.74 6.96
N THR A 4 7.40 -1.53 7.32
CA THR A 4 8.63 -0.90 6.83
C THR A 4 9.82 -1.42 7.61
N THR A 5 10.85 -1.91 6.92
CA THR A 5 12.07 -2.43 7.55
C THR A 5 13.09 -1.30 7.77
N PRO A 6 14.10 -1.46 8.64
CA PRO A 6 15.18 -0.47 8.77
C PRO A 6 16.16 -0.46 7.57
N PHE A 7 15.97 -1.35 6.59
CA PHE A 7 16.83 -1.45 5.42
C PHE A 7 16.31 -0.54 4.30
N GLY A 8 17.08 0.50 3.99
CA GLY A 8 16.80 1.41 2.89
C GLY A 8 18.07 1.82 2.16
N PHE A 9 17.91 2.32 0.95
CA PHE A 9 18.98 2.85 0.13
C PHE A 9 18.48 4.07 -0.66
N LYS A 10 19.41 4.96 -1.01
CA LYS A 10 19.09 6.12 -1.84
C LYS A 10 19.17 5.75 -3.31
N LEU A 11 18.15 6.10 -4.08
CA LEU A 11 18.14 5.99 -5.54
C LEU A 11 18.08 7.39 -6.14
N GLY A 12 19.22 8.07 -6.23
CA GLY A 12 19.26 9.48 -6.63
C GLY A 12 18.66 10.39 -5.56
N PRO A 13 17.67 11.25 -5.88
CA PRO A 13 17.02 12.14 -4.90
C PRO A 13 15.97 11.44 -4.03
N PHE A 14 15.78 10.14 -4.23
CA PHE A 14 14.71 9.36 -3.66
C PHE A 14 15.21 8.46 -2.54
N ASP A 15 14.57 8.53 -1.38
CA ASP A 15 14.80 7.59 -0.28
C ASP A 15 13.90 6.37 -0.48
N TYR A 16 14.51 5.21 -0.75
CA TYR A 16 13.81 3.93 -0.91
C TYR A 16 14.01 3.07 0.33
N THR A 17 12.91 2.56 0.89
CA THR A 17 12.97 1.66 2.05
C THR A 17 12.28 0.36 1.73
N ILE A 18 12.89 -0.77 2.08
CA ILE A 18 12.31 -2.09 1.87
C ILE A 18 11.15 -2.29 2.83
N SER A 19 10.02 -2.74 2.31
CA SER A 19 8.80 -3.01 3.09
C SER A 19 8.18 -4.36 2.71
N LEU A 20 7.44 -4.92 3.67
CA LEU A 20 6.61 -6.10 3.50
C LEU A 20 5.16 -5.69 3.63
N GLY A 21 4.34 -6.07 2.65
CA GLY A 21 2.93 -5.76 2.61
C GLY A 21 2.13 -7.04 2.77
N PHE A 22 1.12 -7.03 3.64
CA PHE A 22 0.13 -8.10 3.70
C PHE A 22 -1.23 -7.58 4.11
N GLY A 23 -2.28 -8.20 3.60
CA GLY A 23 -3.65 -7.83 3.94
C GLY A 23 -4.64 -8.77 3.29
N SER A 24 -5.90 -8.60 3.64
CA SER A 24 -7.02 -9.24 2.95
C SER A 24 -8.05 -8.16 2.70
N TYR A 25 -8.74 -8.30 1.57
CA TYR A 25 -9.93 -7.51 1.29
C TYR A 25 -11.14 -8.37 1.58
N SER A 26 -12.27 -7.72 1.79
CA SER A 26 -13.55 -8.39 1.82
C SER A 26 -14.55 -7.54 1.06
N GLY A 27 -15.25 -8.17 0.13
CA GLY A 27 -16.24 -7.56 -0.73
C GLY A 27 -17.27 -8.58 -1.16
N GLU A 28 -18.32 -8.10 -1.82
CA GLU A 28 -19.35 -8.94 -2.41
C GLU A 28 -19.65 -8.42 -3.81
N HIS A 29 -19.75 -9.33 -4.77
CA HIS A 29 -20.23 -9.03 -6.11
C HIS A 29 -21.30 -10.04 -6.50
N GLU A 30 -22.51 -9.57 -6.79
CA GLU A 30 -23.64 -10.41 -7.22
C GLU A 30 -23.93 -11.60 -6.28
N GLY A 31 -23.77 -11.42 -4.96
CA GLY A 31 -23.99 -12.46 -3.95
C GLY A 31 -22.81 -13.43 -3.76
N ALA A 32 -21.72 -13.26 -4.50
CA ALA A 32 -20.48 -14.00 -4.29
C ALA A 32 -19.50 -13.17 -3.45
N ALA A 33 -18.98 -13.76 -2.38
CA ALA A 33 -17.93 -13.16 -1.57
C ALA A 33 -16.62 -13.06 -2.38
N PHE A 34 -15.95 -11.92 -2.25
CA PHE A 34 -14.69 -11.62 -2.90
C PHE A 34 -13.68 -11.19 -1.83
N ASP A 35 -12.88 -12.15 -1.38
CA ASP A 35 -11.95 -11.97 -0.27
C ASP A 35 -10.48 -12.21 -0.67
N PRO A 36 -9.90 -11.46 -1.62
CA PRO A 36 -8.54 -11.70 -2.04
C PRO A 36 -7.55 -11.31 -0.93
N GLY A 37 -6.60 -12.21 -0.67
CA GLY A 37 -5.42 -11.94 0.15
C GLY A 37 -4.33 -11.21 -0.65
N PHE A 38 -3.45 -10.52 0.06
CA PHE A 38 -2.23 -9.94 -0.49
C PHE A 38 -1.07 -10.25 0.43
N PHE A 39 0.06 -10.66 -0.15
CA PHE A 39 1.35 -10.78 0.51
C PHE A 39 2.44 -10.42 -0.50
N GLY A 40 3.28 -9.44 -0.20
CA GLY A 40 4.32 -9.01 -1.12
C GLY A 40 5.49 -8.32 -0.44
N VAL A 41 6.59 -8.23 -1.19
CA VAL A 41 7.78 -7.45 -0.84
C VAL A 41 7.84 -6.24 -1.75
N GLY A 42 8.28 -5.13 -1.22
CA GLY A 42 8.22 -3.87 -1.91
C GLY A 42 9.12 -2.84 -1.31
N GLY A 43 8.77 -1.61 -1.62
CA GLY A 43 9.36 -0.49 -0.93
C GLY A 43 8.52 0.76 -0.98
N ASN A 44 8.91 1.65 -0.10
CA ASN A 44 8.30 2.95 0.09
C ASN A 44 9.25 4.02 -0.44
N LEU A 45 8.66 5.05 -1.02
CA LEU A 45 9.29 6.19 -1.64
C LEU A 45 8.64 7.45 -1.08
N THR A 46 9.44 8.33 -0.47
CA THR A 46 8.97 9.65 -0.05
C THR A 46 9.60 10.71 -0.94
N LEU A 47 8.79 11.64 -1.43
CA LEU A 47 9.20 12.77 -2.25
C LEU A 47 8.76 14.09 -1.60
N ALA A 48 9.71 15.01 -1.48
CA ALA A 48 9.51 16.36 -0.96
C ALA A 48 8.83 16.41 0.43
N ASP A 49 9.06 15.39 1.28
CA ASP A 49 8.52 15.26 2.64
C ASP A 49 6.99 15.23 2.78
N PHE A 50 6.24 15.29 1.68
CA PHE A 50 4.76 15.24 1.74
C PHE A 50 4.11 14.29 0.73
N VAL A 51 4.81 13.88 -0.33
CA VAL A 51 4.31 12.88 -1.28
C VAL A 51 4.87 11.52 -0.91
N PHE A 52 4.00 10.53 -0.80
CA PHE A 52 4.36 9.17 -0.48
C PHE A 52 3.90 8.26 -1.62
N ALA A 53 4.77 7.35 -2.03
CA ALA A 53 4.47 6.27 -2.96
C ALA A 53 5.01 4.96 -2.40
N GLU A 54 4.29 3.88 -2.62
CA GLU A 54 4.64 2.55 -2.15
C GLU A 54 4.26 1.55 -3.24
N GLY A 55 5.13 0.57 -3.46
CA GLY A 55 4.89 -0.50 -4.41
C GLY A 55 5.37 -1.83 -3.86
N HIS A 56 4.50 -2.83 -3.92
CA HIS A 56 4.79 -4.20 -3.53
C HIS A 56 4.49 -5.15 -4.68
N VAL A 57 5.36 -6.13 -4.87
CA VAL A 57 5.17 -7.24 -5.80
C VAL A 57 5.05 -8.53 -4.99
N GLY A 58 4.16 -9.42 -5.38
CA GLY A 58 3.95 -10.65 -4.63
C GLY A 58 2.68 -11.39 -5.02
N SER A 59 2.08 -12.09 -4.07
CA SER A 59 0.79 -12.75 -4.24
C SER A 59 -0.35 -11.75 -4.03
N VAL A 60 -1.29 -11.72 -4.96
CA VAL A 60 -2.53 -10.93 -4.89
C VAL A 60 -3.66 -11.85 -5.34
N GLY A 61 -4.59 -12.20 -4.45
CA GLY A 61 -5.52 -13.30 -4.67
C GLY A 61 -4.78 -14.63 -4.78
N GLU A 62 -5.08 -15.42 -5.81
CA GLU A 62 -4.43 -16.70 -6.09
C GLU A 62 -3.20 -16.58 -7.02
N GLY A 63 -2.98 -15.41 -7.61
CA GLY A 63 -1.96 -15.15 -8.61
C GLY A 63 -0.85 -14.22 -8.15
N THR A 64 0.13 -14.03 -9.02
CA THR A 64 1.18 -13.02 -8.84
C THR A 64 0.69 -11.65 -9.29
N GLY A 65 1.05 -10.61 -8.57
CA GLY A 65 0.51 -9.29 -8.78
C GLY A 65 1.33 -8.17 -8.18
N ILE A 66 0.78 -6.98 -8.32
CA ILE A 66 1.32 -5.75 -7.74
C ILE A 66 0.25 -5.07 -6.90
N ARG A 67 0.73 -4.40 -5.86
CA ARG A 67 -0.06 -3.53 -5.01
C ARG A 67 0.69 -2.21 -4.86
N GLY A 68 0.04 -1.12 -5.23
CA GLY A 68 0.61 0.22 -5.16
C GLY A 68 -0.23 1.15 -4.29
N PHE A 69 0.40 2.12 -3.65
CA PHE A 69 -0.27 3.25 -3.03
C PHE A 69 0.49 4.53 -3.32
N ALA A 70 -0.21 5.60 -3.68
CA ALA A 70 0.38 6.91 -3.84
C ALA A 70 -0.54 7.97 -3.26
N GLY A 71 0.00 8.89 -2.47
CA GLY A 71 -0.79 9.88 -1.77
C GLY A 71 0.03 10.99 -1.14
N VAL A 72 -0.66 11.79 -0.35
CA VAL A 72 -0.07 12.87 0.44
C VAL A 72 -0.21 12.57 1.92
N THR A 73 0.80 12.95 2.69
CA THR A 73 0.76 12.88 4.14
C THR A 73 0.22 14.17 4.76
N LEU A 74 -0.58 14.02 5.82
CA LEU A 74 -1.04 15.11 6.67
C LEU A 74 -0.13 15.30 7.91
N GLU A 75 1.12 14.84 7.88
CA GLU A 75 2.03 14.82 9.02
C GLU A 75 2.22 16.19 9.66
N ARG A 76 2.33 17.24 8.83
CA ARG A 76 2.44 18.62 9.32
C ARG A 76 1.23 19.06 10.16
N LEU A 77 0.04 18.57 9.85
CA LEU A 77 -1.16 18.84 10.66
C LEU A 77 -1.22 17.92 11.88
N MET A 78 -1.07 16.62 11.66
CA MET A 78 -1.31 15.60 12.69
C MET A 78 -0.22 15.61 13.77
N LYS A 79 1.05 15.56 13.38
CA LYS A 79 2.18 15.53 14.33
C LYS A 79 2.61 16.93 14.76
N ASN A 80 2.78 17.86 13.82
CA ASN A 80 3.39 19.16 14.17
C ASN A 80 2.39 20.16 14.77
N SER A 81 1.10 20.10 14.40
CA SER A 81 0.09 21.02 14.93
C SER A 81 -0.72 20.41 16.07
N LEU A 82 -1.17 19.17 15.92
CA LEU A 82 -2.07 18.50 16.89
C LEU A 82 -1.31 17.62 17.90
N ASN A 83 0.00 17.44 17.74
CA ASN A 83 0.85 16.60 18.59
C ASN A 83 0.31 15.17 18.76
N LEU A 84 -0.26 14.62 17.68
CA LEU A 84 -0.80 13.26 17.69
C LEU A 84 0.31 12.24 17.38
N PRO A 85 0.27 11.05 17.99
CA PRO A 85 1.30 10.02 17.80
C PRO A 85 1.14 9.25 16.47
N PHE A 86 0.21 9.66 15.62
CA PHE A 86 -0.06 9.02 14.33
C PHE A 86 -0.13 10.07 13.22
N ASN A 87 0.14 9.60 12.01
CA ASN A 87 0.01 10.33 10.77
C ASN A 87 -1.20 9.80 9.99
N LEU A 88 -1.71 10.61 9.07
CA LEU A 88 -2.75 10.20 8.14
C LEU A 88 -2.28 10.43 6.71
N LEU A 89 -2.42 9.40 5.87
CA LEU A 89 -2.17 9.48 4.44
C LEU A 89 -3.48 9.42 3.69
N VAL A 90 -3.59 10.25 2.66
CA VAL A 90 -4.74 10.32 1.77
C VAL A 90 -4.24 10.08 0.36
N GLY A 91 -4.79 9.09 -0.34
CA GLY A 91 -4.27 8.74 -1.65
C GLY A 91 -5.07 7.68 -2.39
N SER A 92 -4.48 7.22 -3.48
CA SER A 92 -5.00 6.15 -4.31
C SER A 92 -4.23 4.86 -4.08
N GLU A 93 -4.95 3.75 -4.03
CA GLU A 93 -4.41 2.41 -3.98
C GLU A 93 -4.75 1.67 -5.27
N ILE A 94 -3.82 0.88 -5.79
CA ILE A 94 -4.02 0.07 -6.99
C ILE A 94 -3.62 -1.37 -6.72
N PHE A 95 -4.33 -2.28 -7.37
CA PHE A 95 -4.06 -3.72 -7.32
C PHE A 95 -4.18 -4.28 -8.71
N TYR A 96 -3.29 -5.21 -9.01
CA TYR A 96 -3.35 -6.00 -10.22
C TYR A 96 -2.85 -7.39 -9.90
N SER A 97 -3.57 -8.42 -10.34
CA SER A 97 -3.16 -9.81 -10.25
C SER A 97 -3.26 -10.48 -11.60
N SER A 98 -2.37 -11.43 -11.85
CA SER A 98 -2.49 -12.38 -12.96
C SER A 98 -3.67 -13.33 -12.79
N ASP A 99 -4.07 -13.61 -11.55
CA ASP A 99 -5.24 -14.43 -11.23
C ASP A 99 -5.80 -14.07 -9.85
N MET A 100 -6.94 -13.38 -9.84
CA MET A 100 -7.48 -12.85 -8.58
C MET A 100 -8.30 -13.87 -7.79
N ALA A 101 -8.94 -14.81 -8.50
CA ALA A 101 -9.94 -15.72 -7.94
C ALA A 101 -9.82 -17.16 -8.48
N GLY A 102 -8.66 -17.54 -9.00
CA GLY A 102 -8.39 -18.88 -9.54
C GLY A 102 -9.01 -19.15 -10.91
N ALA A 103 -9.50 -18.11 -11.58
CA ALA A 103 -10.20 -18.23 -12.86
C ALA A 103 -9.24 -18.14 -14.07
N GLY A 104 -7.93 -17.95 -13.83
CA GLY A 104 -6.91 -17.82 -14.86
C GLY A 104 -6.90 -16.50 -15.61
N ASN A 105 -7.63 -15.49 -15.12
CA ASN A 105 -7.76 -14.18 -15.77
C ASN A 105 -7.15 -13.08 -14.93
N SER A 106 -6.38 -12.21 -15.58
CA SER A 106 -5.83 -11.03 -14.91
C SER A 106 -6.92 -10.03 -14.59
N SER A 107 -6.90 -9.47 -13.40
CA SER A 107 -7.81 -8.41 -13.01
C SER A 107 -7.16 -7.45 -12.02
N GLY A 108 -7.75 -6.27 -11.88
CA GLY A 108 -7.24 -5.25 -11.00
C GLY A 108 -8.32 -4.25 -10.63
N TRP A 109 -8.07 -3.50 -9.57
CA TRP A 109 -8.92 -2.41 -9.15
C TRP A 109 -8.09 -1.25 -8.62
N ALA A 110 -8.72 -0.09 -8.60
CA ALA A 110 -8.18 1.10 -7.96
C ALA A 110 -9.18 1.56 -6.89
N ALA A 111 -8.65 2.08 -5.80
CA ALA A 111 -9.43 2.62 -4.69
C ALA A 111 -8.86 3.96 -4.25
N PHE A 112 -9.69 4.76 -3.60
CA PHE A 112 -9.25 5.90 -2.82
C PHE A 112 -9.23 5.50 -1.35
N GLY A 113 -8.15 5.81 -0.64
CA GLY A 113 -7.90 5.30 0.70
C GLY A 113 -7.41 6.38 1.66
N LEU A 114 -7.84 6.23 2.91
CA LEU A 114 -7.26 6.90 4.07
C LEU A 114 -6.45 5.87 4.84
N ARG A 115 -5.21 6.19 5.21
CA ARG A 115 -4.34 5.30 6.00
C ARG A 115 -3.87 5.99 7.25
N LEU A 116 -3.94 5.25 8.36
CA LEU A 116 -3.28 5.62 9.59
C LEU A 116 -1.88 5.02 9.58
N ASP A 117 -0.89 5.88 9.72
CA ASP A 117 0.52 5.52 9.83
C ASP A 117 1.02 5.82 11.24
N TYR A 118 1.65 4.84 11.87
CA TYR A 118 2.06 4.88 13.26
C TYR A 118 3.51 4.42 13.37
N GLY A 119 4.38 5.30 13.87
CA GLY A 119 5.80 5.02 14.08
C GLY A 119 6.12 4.85 15.56
N PHE A 120 7.01 3.90 15.87
CA PHE A 120 7.59 3.67 17.20
C PHE A 120 9.05 4.10 17.21
#